data_AF-A0A3C1PUB2-F1
#
_entry.id   AF-A0A3C1PUB2-F1
#
_cell.length_a   1.000
_cell.length_b   1.000
_cell.length_c   1.000
_cell.angle_alpha   90.00
_cell.angle_beta   90.00
_cell.angle_gamma   90.00
#
_symmetry.space_group_name_H-M   'P 1'
#
loop_
_entity.id
_entity.type
_entity.pdbx_description
1 polymer ?
#
loop_
_entity_poly.entity_id
_entity_poly.type
_entity_poly.pdbx_seq_one_letter_code
_entity_poly.pdbx_strand_id
1 'polypeptide(L)' 'VPDVNVACDRFESLGVEFVKRPNDGSMKGIAFVKDPDDYWVEIFAPVDLKNVILEHT' A
#
# COMPACT_ATOMS: atom_id res chain seq x y z
N VAL A 1 0.36 -7.62 2.95
CA VAL A 1 -0.95 -8.23 2.55
C VAL A 1 -0.78 -9.13 1.33
N PRO A 2 -1.71 -10.06 1.04
CA PRO A 2 -1.63 -10.90 -0.15
C PRO A 2 -1.77 -10.14 -1.48
N ASP A 3 -2.68 -9.16 -1.55
CA ASP A 3 -2.86 -8.26 -2.70
C ASP A 3 -3.14 -6.85 -2.18
N VAL A 4 -2.32 -5.88 -2.61
CA VAL A 4 -2.42 -4.48 -2.15
C VAL A 4 -3.63 -3.77 -2.77
N ASN A 5 -3.97 -4.05 -4.02
CA ASN A 5 -5.11 -3.40 -4.70
C ASN A 5 -6.42 -3.82 -4.05
N VAL A 6 -6.62 -5.13 -3.83
CA VAL A 6 -7.84 -5.65 -3.17
C VAL A 6 -7.97 -5.10 -1.75
N ALA A 7 -6.84 -4.98 -1.03
CA ALA A 7 -6.86 -4.36 0.30
C ALA A 7 -7.26 -2.88 0.23
N CYS A 8 -6.73 -2.13 -0.74
CA CYS A 8 -7.06 -0.72 -0.94
C CYS A 8 -8.53 -0.51 -1.33
N ASP A 9 -9.08 -1.33 -2.23
CA ASP A 9 -10.50 -1.25 -2.62
C ASP A 9 -11.43 -1.46 -1.41
N ARG A 10 -11.05 -2.39 -0.52
CA ARG A 10 -11.75 -2.61 0.74
C ARG A 10 -11.64 -1.42 1.68
N PHE A 11 -10.45 -0.82 1.82
CA PHE A 11 -10.25 0.37 2.66
C PHE A 11 -11.03 1.59 2.13
N GLU A 12 -11.08 1.77 0.80
CA GLU A 12 -11.88 2.81 0.16
C GLU A 12 -13.39 2.60 0.40
N SER A 13 -13.87 1.36 0.27
CA SER A 13 -15.26 1.01 0.57
C SER A 13 -15.64 1.24 2.03
N LEU A 14 -14.66 1.19 2.94
CA LEU A 14 -14.83 1.46 4.37
C LEU A 14 -14.62 2.94 4.73
N GLY A 15 -14.31 3.80 3.76
CA GLY A 15 -14.08 5.23 3.99
C GLY A 15 -12.79 5.56 4.73
N VAL A 16 -11.78 4.68 4.66
CA VAL A 16 -10.46 4.92 5.26
C VAL A 16 -9.73 6.01 4.49
N GLU A 17 -9.09 6.94 5.22
CA GLU A 17 -8.32 8.01 4.63
C GLU A 17 -6.99 7.50 4.05
N PHE A 18 -6.72 7.81 2.79
CA PHE A 18 -5.46 7.48 2.12
C PHE A 18 -4.51 8.66 2.17
N VAL A 19 -3.31 8.42 2.68
CA VAL A 19 -2.16 9.33 2.54
C VAL A 19 -1.54 9.17 1.16
N LYS A 20 -1.42 7.93 0.68
CA LYS A 20 -0.85 7.60 -0.62
C LYS A 20 -1.50 6.34 -1.19
N ARG A 21 -1.94 6.40 -2.45
CA ARG A 21 -2.52 5.25 -3.16
C ARG A 21 -1.43 4.34 -3.75
N PRO A 22 -1.71 3.04 -3.94
CA PRO A 22 -0.72 2.07 -4.44
C PRO A 22 -0.19 2.34 -5.86
N ASN A 23 -0.93 3.15 -6.64
CA ASN A 23 -0.57 3.55 -8.00
C ASN A 23 0.05 4.96 -8.07
N ASP A 24 0.27 5.61 -6.92
CA ASP A 24 0.80 6.96 -6.85
C ASP A 24 2.33 6.96 -6.68
N GLY A 25 3.03 7.73 -7.50
CA GLY A 25 4.50 7.87 -7.49
C GLY A 25 5.29 6.75 -8.19
N SER A 26 6.60 6.72 -7.93
CA SER A 26 7.57 5.86 -8.65
C SER A 26 7.61 4.41 -8.17
N MET A 27 7.26 4.14 -6.90
CA MET A 27 7.19 2.80 -6.34
C MET A 27 5.74 2.30 -6.37
N LYS A 28 5.43 1.46 -7.35
CA LYS A 28 4.13 0.80 -7.47
C LYS A 28 4.02 -0.34 -6.46
N GLY A 29 2.83 -0.56 -5.90
CA GLY A 29 2.55 -1.66 -4.99
C GLY A 29 2.72 -1.35 -3.50
N ILE A 30 2.84 -0.06 -3.13
CA ILE A 30 2.88 0.38 -1.73
C ILE A 30 1.84 1.48 -1.52
N ALA A 31 0.97 1.30 -0.52
CA ALA A 31 -0.05 2.26 -0.12
C ALA A 31 0.16 2.72 1.34
N PHE A 32 -0.32 3.92 1.66
CA PHE A 32 -0.34 4.46 3.02
C PHE A 32 -1.74 4.93 3.35
N VAL A 33 -2.26 4.48 4.49
CA VAL A 33 -3.55 4.92 5.05
C VAL A 33 -3.35 5.55 6.41
N LYS A 34 -4.32 6.34 6.86
CA LYS A 34 -4.37 6.83 8.24
C LYS A 34 -5.29 5.99 9.10
N ASP A 35 -4.87 5.78 10.33
CA ASP A 35 -5.77 5.34 11.39
C ASP A 35 -6.50 6.54 12.04
N PRO A 36 -7.48 6.31 12.94
CA PRO A 36 -8.20 7.37 13.62
C PRO A 36 -7.34 8.30 14.50
N ASP A 37 -6.12 7.88 14.83
CA ASP A 37 -5.15 8.64 15.63
C ASP A 37 -4.12 9.38 14.75
N ASP A 38 -4.37 9.46 13.43
CA ASP A 38 -3.53 10.08 12.40
C ASP A 38 -2.15 9.38 12.17
N TYR A 39 -1.95 8.17 12.67
CA TYR A 39 -0.75 7.39 12.35
C TYR A 39 -0.80 6.84 10.93
N TRP A 40 0.39 6.78 10.31
CA TRP A 40 0.54 6.26 8.96
C TRP A 40 0.77 4.76 9.01
N VAL A 41 -0.12 4.02 8.37
CA VAL A 41 -0.03 2.57 8.24
C VAL A 41 0.39 2.23 6.82
N GLU A 42 1.56 1.62 6.69
CA GLU A 42 2.10 1.15 5.42
C GLU A 42 1.49 -0.21 5.03
N ILE A 43 0.99 -0.31 3.80
CA ILE A 43 0.40 -1.51 3.23
C ILE A 43 1.21 -1.90 1.98
N PHE A 44 1.86 -3.05 2.06
CA PHE A 44 2.63 -3.62 0.95
C PHE A 44 2.46 -5.15 0.90
N ALA A 45 2.74 -5.77 -0.24
CA ALA A 45 2.82 -7.22 -0.37
C ALA A 45 4.29 -7.70 -0.29
N PRO A 46 4.60 -8.72 0.52
CA PRO A 46 5.97 -9.25 0.61
C PRO A 46 6.53 -9.78 -0.72
N VAL A 47 5.66 -10.21 -1.62
CA VAL A 47 6.05 -10.68 -2.97
C VAL A 47 6.59 -9.53 -3.83
N ASP A 48 5.99 -8.34 -3.73
CA ASP A 48 6.40 -7.17 -4.49
C ASP A 48 7.75 -6.64 -4.00
N LEU A 49 8.00 -6.72 -2.68
CA LEU A 49 9.29 -6.35 -2.09
C LEU A 49 10.43 -7.24 -2.61
N LYS A 50 10.20 -8.54 -2.80
CA LYS A 50 11.20 -9.44 -3.37
C LYS A 50 11.57 -9.05 -4.80
N ASN A 51 10.58 -8.68 -5.62
CA ASN A 51 10.82 -8.28 -7.00
C ASN A 51 11.65 -6.99 -7.05
N VAL A 52 11.33 -6.00 -6.21
CA VAL A 52 12.09 -4.74 -6.14
C VAL A 52 13.55 -4.97 -5.72
N ILE A 53 13.80 -5.85 -4.74
CA ILE A 53 15.16 -6.18 -4.28
C ILE A 53 15.94 -6.91 -5.38
N LEU A 54 15.31 -7.86 -6.08
CA LEU A 54 15.91 -8.62 -7.16
C LEU A 54 16.22 -7.76 -8.40
N GLU A 55 15.43 -6.72 -8.70
CA GLU A 55 15.72 -5.80 -9.80
C GLU A 55 16.95 -4.91 -9.54
N HIS A 56 17.35 -4.73 -8.27
CA HIS A 56 18.45 -3.85 -7.87
C HIS A 56 19.70 -4.60 -7.37
N THR A 57 19.75 -5.94 -7.51
CA THR A 57 20.91 -6.80 -7.20
C THR A 57 21.46 -7.42 -8.47
#